data_AF-A0A9E3I0H9-F1
#
_entry.id   AF-A0A9E3I0H9-F1
#
_cell.length_a   1.000
_cell.length_b   1.000
_cell.length_c   1.000
_cell.angle_alpha   90.00
_cell.angle_beta   90.00
_cell.angle_gamma   90.00
#
_symmetry.space_group_name_H-M   'P 1'
#
loop_
_entity.id
_entity.type
_entity.pdbx_description
1 polymer ?
#
loop_
_entity_poly.entity_id
_entity_poly.type
_entity_poly.pdbx_seq_one_letter_code
_entity_poly.pdbx_strand_id
1 'polypeptide(L)'
;MKIVKNATLWSLLILISLADSGCSKKEEEEEKPAAKPSFYAKVKTEAEQKEPEELRTEVMKYKEQITAKKLELEKLTTKLQTVPFEEILEEDGKRLEELNRSISTLKKRYDVYIQELRKKGEDTSGLEI
;
A
#
# COMPACT_ATOMS: atom_id res chain seq x y z
N MET A 1 5.97 34.89 -44.78
CA MET A 1 4.66 34.90 -44.09
C MET A 1 3.97 33.56 -44.28
N LYS A 2 3.67 32.84 -43.19
CA LYS A 2 2.46 32.03 -42.98
C LYS A 2 2.51 31.47 -41.56
N ILE A 3 2.07 32.35 -40.67
CA ILE A 3 1.78 32.15 -39.25
C ILE A 3 0.49 31.32 -39.17
N VAL A 4 0.59 30.21 -38.45
CA VAL A 4 -0.38 29.69 -37.46
C VAL A 4 -1.87 29.76 -37.84
N LYS A 5 -2.46 28.61 -38.21
CA LYS A 5 -3.91 28.40 -38.30
C LYS A 5 -4.27 26.99 -37.82
N ASN A 6 -4.18 26.73 -36.51
CA ASN A 6 -4.68 25.47 -35.94
C ASN A 6 -5.23 25.60 -34.50
N ALA A 7 -5.65 26.81 -34.10
CA ALA A 7 -6.05 27.10 -32.72
C ALA A 7 -7.50 27.62 -32.56
N THR A 8 -8.41 27.30 -33.49
CA THR A 8 -9.77 27.89 -33.50
C THR A 8 -10.87 26.91 -33.91
N LEU A 9 -10.77 25.62 -33.53
CA LEU A 9 -11.80 24.64 -33.88
C LEU A 9 -12.21 23.67 -32.76
N TRP A 10 -12.07 24.07 -31.49
CA TRP A 10 -12.50 23.29 -30.31
C TRP A 10 -13.42 24.09 -29.37
N SER A 11 -14.11 25.12 -29.90
CA SER A 11 -15.01 26.01 -29.14
C SER A 11 -16.49 25.85 -29.49
N LEU A 12 -16.90 24.74 -30.13
CA LEU A 12 -18.27 24.56 -30.60
C LEU A 12 -18.83 23.16 -30.29
N LEU A 13 -18.90 22.83 -28.99
CA LEU A 13 -19.57 21.61 -28.50
C LEU A 13 -20.11 21.84 -27.08
N ILE A 14 -20.76 22.99 -26.89
CA ILE A 14 -21.54 23.33 -25.70
C ILE A 14 -22.87 23.87 -26.24
N LEU A 15 -23.98 23.27 -25.80
CA LEU A 15 -25.41 23.49 -26.13
C LEU A 15 -26.02 22.35 -26.95
N ILE A 16 -27.21 21.90 -26.53
CA ILE A 16 -28.00 20.69 -26.92
C ILE A 16 -27.73 19.55 -25.93
N SER A 17 -28.58 19.16 -24.97
CA SER A 17 -30.00 19.43 -24.72
C SER A 17 -30.33 19.25 -23.24
N LEU A 18 -31.05 20.20 -22.67
CA LEU A 18 -31.96 19.96 -21.54
C LEU A 18 -33.29 19.39 -22.07
N ALA A 19 -33.94 18.62 -21.21
CA ALA A 19 -35.33 18.16 -21.24
C ALA A 19 -35.59 16.73 -21.77
N ASP A 20 -35.47 15.76 -20.85
CA ASP A 20 -36.44 14.67 -20.76
C ASP A 20 -36.87 14.53 -19.29
N SER A 21 -38.05 15.08 -19.00
CA SER A 21 -38.76 14.97 -17.73
C SER A 21 -39.65 13.74 -17.77
N GLY A 22 -39.13 12.59 -17.32
CA GLY A 22 -39.87 11.34 -17.19
C GLY A 22 -39.82 10.81 -15.75
N CYS A 23 -40.82 11.18 -14.95
CA CYS A 23 -41.04 10.70 -13.59
C CYS A 23 -41.48 9.21 -13.61
N SER A 24 -40.76 8.31 -12.91
CA SER A 24 -41.31 7.18 -12.13
C SER A 24 -40.22 6.19 -11.71
N LYS A 25 -39.58 6.45 -10.57
CA LYS A 25 -39.44 5.55 -9.43
C LYS A 25 -38.42 6.15 -8.48
N LYS A 26 -38.89 6.45 -7.27
CA LYS A 26 -38.05 6.64 -6.09
C LYS A 26 -37.30 5.32 -5.88
N GLU A 27 -36.03 5.31 -6.23
CA GLU A 27 -35.05 4.50 -5.53
C GLU A 27 -34.18 5.52 -4.80
N GLU A 28 -34.19 5.36 -3.49
CA GLU A 28 -33.46 6.14 -2.52
C GLU A 28 -32.01 6.30 -3.01
N GLU A 29 -31.49 7.53 -2.96
CA GLU A 29 -30.05 7.74 -2.88
C GLU A 29 -29.57 7.03 -1.62
N GLU A 30 -29.27 5.75 -1.78
CA GLU A 30 -28.44 5.01 -0.86
C GLU A 30 -27.07 5.68 -0.95
N GLU A 31 -26.80 6.56 0.03
CA GLU A 31 -25.49 7.12 0.31
C GLU A 31 -24.48 5.98 0.27
N LYS A 32 -23.79 5.84 -0.86
CA LYS A 32 -22.80 4.79 -1.11
C LYS A 32 -21.83 4.84 0.06
N PRO A 33 -21.76 3.80 0.93
CA PRO A 33 -20.93 3.87 2.12
C PRO A 33 -19.51 4.17 1.66
N ALA A 34 -18.95 5.28 2.15
CA ALA A 34 -17.62 5.76 1.79
C ALA A 34 -16.65 4.57 1.81
N ALA A 35 -16.10 4.22 0.64
CA ALA A 35 -15.27 3.04 0.48
C ALA A 35 -14.14 3.08 1.52
N LYS A 36 -14.03 2.04 2.36
CA LYS A 36 -12.98 1.96 3.38
C LYS A 36 -11.62 2.17 2.71
N PRO A 37 -10.78 3.10 3.21
CA PRO A 37 -9.50 3.37 2.56
C PRO A 37 -8.62 2.12 2.58
N SER A 38 -7.88 1.90 1.50
CA SER A 38 -6.98 0.77 1.36
C SER A 38 -5.91 0.80 2.46
N PHE A 39 -5.34 -0.37 2.79
CA PHE A 39 -4.27 -0.46 3.78
C PHE A 39 -3.13 0.53 3.47
N TYR A 40 -2.71 0.59 2.21
CA TYR A 40 -1.65 1.50 1.77
C TYR A 40 -2.03 2.97 1.98
N ALA A 41 -3.26 3.36 1.63
CA ALA A 41 -3.73 4.73 1.84
C ALA A 41 -3.69 5.12 3.33
N LYS A 42 -4.15 4.23 4.21
CA LYS A 42 -4.12 4.46 5.67
C LYS A 42 -2.69 4.66 6.18
N VAL A 43 -1.79 3.76 5.81
CA VAL A 43 -0.38 3.80 6.26
C VAL A 43 0.35 5.03 5.68
N LYS A 44 0.01 5.45 4.45
CA LYS A 44 0.56 6.66 3.84
C LYS A 44 0.13 7.92 4.60
N THR A 45 -1.16 8.04 4.91
CA THR A 45 -1.67 9.16 5.72
C THR A 45 -1.06 9.19 7.11
N GLU A 46 -0.89 8.02 7.75
CA GLU A 46 -0.18 7.93 9.04
C GLU A 46 1.27 8.43 8.92
N ALA A 47 1.99 8.05 7.86
CA ALA A 47 3.37 8.45 7.66
C ALA A 47 3.52 9.97 7.41
N GLU A 48 2.65 10.55 6.58
CA GLU A 48 2.68 11.98 6.26
C GLU A 48 2.55 12.87 7.51
N GLN A 49 1.76 12.42 8.49
CA GLN A 49 1.49 13.10 9.76
C GLN A 49 2.62 12.99 10.79
N LYS A 50 3.58 12.08 10.60
CA LYS A 50 4.68 11.85 11.55
C LYS A 50 5.87 12.75 11.27
N GLU A 51 6.52 13.22 12.32
CA GLU A 51 7.77 13.95 12.20
C GLU A 51 8.93 13.01 11.77
N PRO A 52 9.99 13.54 11.14
CA PRO A 52 11.13 12.74 10.69
C PRO A 52 11.73 11.80 11.75
N GLU A 53 11.90 12.27 12.98
CA GLU A 53 12.46 11.47 14.07
C GLU A 53 11.56 10.28 14.46
N GLU A 54 10.24 10.49 14.45
CA GLU A 54 9.26 9.43 14.71
C GLU A 54 9.24 8.40 13.57
N LEU A 55 9.27 8.87 12.33
CA LEU A 55 9.37 8.00 11.16
C LEU A 55 10.61 7.13 11.21
N ARG A 56 11.76 7.71 11.57
CA ARG A 56 13.02 6.98 11.71
C ARG A 56 12.97 5.92 12.81
N THR A 57 12.36 6.25 13.94
CA THR A 57 12.15 5.32 15.06
C THR A 57 11.27 4.14 14.63
N GLU A 58 10.16 4.41 13.95
CA GLU A 58 9.26 3.36 13.46
C GLU A 58 9.91 2.50 12.37
N VAL A 59 10.67 3.10 11.46
CA VAL A 59 11.45 2.37 10.44
C VAL A 59 12.45 1.41 11.08
N MET A 60 13.21 1.87 12.08
CA MET A 60 14.15 1.02 12.83
C MET A 60 13.44 -0.15 13.50
N LYS A 61 12.32 0.13 14.16
CA LYS A 61 11.48 -0.88 14.79
C LYS A 61 10.93 -1.90 13.79
N TYR A 62 10.52 -1.47 12.59
CA TYR A 62 10.09 -2.41 11.55
C TYR A 62 11.26 -3.22 10.99
N LYS A 63 12.44 -2.61 10.79
CA LYS A 63 13.66 -3.30 10.39
C LYS A 63 14.04 -4.41 11.35
N GLU A 64 14.04 -4.14 12.65
CA GLU A 64 14.32 -5.13 13.69
C GLU A 64 13.31 -6.28 13.67
N GLN A 65 12.01 -5.97 13.62
CA GLN A 65 10.96 -6.99 13.55
C GLN A 65 11.04 -7.85 12.28
N ILE A 66 11.30 -7.24 11.13
CA ILE A 66 11.47 -7.96 9.87
C ILE A 66 12.69 -8.88 9.94
N THR A 67 13.81 -8.38 10.46
CA THR A 67 15.05 -9.16 10.59
C THR A 67 14.85 -10.35 11.52
N ALA A 68 14.25 -10.14 12.69
CA ALA A 68 13.94 -11.22 13.62
C ALA A 68 13.03 -12.30 12.98
N LYS A 69 11.99 -11.87 12.25
CA LYS A 69 11.07 -12.80 11.57
C LYS A 69 11.72 -13.52 10.38
N LYS A 70 12.62 -12.87 9.64
CA LYS A 70 13.42 -13.53 8.59
C LYS A 70 14.28 -14.65 9.20
N LEU A 71 14.91 -14.41 10.35
CA LEU A 71 15.68 -15.45 11.05
C LEU A 71 14.78 -16.62 11.52
N GLU A 72 13.58 -16.35 12.01
CA GLU A 72 12.61 -17.40 12.34
C GLU A 72 12.17 -18.18 11.11
N LEU A 73 11.91 -17.49 10.00
CA LEU A 73 11.55 -18.09 8.72
C LEU A 73 12.66 -19.00 8.19
N GLU A 74 13.91 -18.56 8.27
CA GLU A 74 15.08 -19.34 7.86
C GLU A 74 15.22 -20.61 8.70
N LYS A 75 15.07 -20.51 10.02
CA LYS A 75 15.12 -21.68 10.92
C LYS A 75 14.02 -22.69 10.60
N LEU A 76 12.79 -22.21 10.39
CA LEU A 76 11.66 -23.07 10.04
C LEU A 76 11.85 -23.72 8.67
N THR A 77 12.29 -22.95 7.68
CA THR A 77 12.57 -23.45 6.33
C THR A 77 13.67 -24.50 6.36
N THR A 78 14.74 -24.28 7.14
CA THR A 78 15.82 -25.27 7.31
C THR A 78 15.30 -26.55 7.93
N LYS A 79 14.48 -26.46 9.00
CA LYS A 79 13.83 -27.63 9.60
C LYS A 79 13.01 -28.41 8.56
N LEU A 80 12.17 -27.71 7.80
CA LEU A 80 11.31 -28.30 6.77
C LEU A 80 12.09 -28.94 5.61
N GLN A 81 13.29 -28.44 5.29
CA GLN A 81 14.15 -29.05 4.27
C GLN A 81 14.82 -30.35 4.75
N THR A 82 14.97 -30.52 6.06
CA THR A 82 15.64 -31.71 6.65
C THR A 82 14.69 -32.86 6.97
N VAL A 83 13.39 -32.60 7.01
CA VAL A 83 12.36 -33.57 7.40
C VAL A 83 11.71 -34.16 6.14
N PRO A 84 11.45 -35.48 6.07
CA PRO A 84 10.66 -36.07 4.99
C PRO A 84 9.31 -35.37 4.83
N PHE A 85 8.82 -35.22 3.60
CA PHE A 85 7.60 -34.46 3.34
C PHE A 85 6.39 -34.99 4.11
N GLU A 86 6.31 -36.32 4.27
CA GLU A 86 5.26 -37.03 5.01
C GLU A 86 5.28 -36.74 6.52
N GLU A 87 6.40 -36.26 7.05
CA GLU A 87 6.60 -35.91 8.46
C GLU A 87 6.43 -34.40 8.73
N ILE A 88 6.20 -33.58 7.68
CA ILE A 88 5.92 -32.16 7.85
C ILE A 88 4.56 -31.98 8.51
N LEU A 89 4.57 -31.36 9.69
CA LEU A 89 3.35 -31.03 10.42
C LEU A 89 2.58 -29.90 9.72
N GLU A 90 1.26 -30.01 9.63
CA GLU A 90 0.39 -28.94 9.09
C GLU A 90 0.61 -27.60 9.82
N GLU A 91 0.90 -27.66 11.12
CA GLU A 91 1.23 -26.50 11.94
C GLU A 91 2.50 -25.78 11.47
N ASP A 92 3.53 -26.52 11.04
CA ASP A 92 4.75 -25.91 10.50
C ASP A 92 4.45 -25.19 9.17
N GLY A 93 3.57 -25.75 8.32
CA GLY A 93 3.10 -25.11 7.09
C GLY A 93 2.30 -23.82 7.36
N LYS A 94 1.36 -23.86 8.31
CA LYS A 94 0.61 -22.65 8.74
C LYS A 94 1.55 -21.59 9.30
N ARG A 95 2.49 -21.98 10.16
CA ARG A 95 3.47 -21.08 10.74
C ARG A 95 4.35 -20.42 9.67
N LEU A 96 4.74 -21.16 8.63
CA LEU A 96 5.49 -20.64 7.49
C LEU A 96 4.69 -19.57 6.74
N GLU A 97 3.41 -19.83 6.50
CA GLU A 97 2.52 -18.87 5.84
C GLU A 97 2.32 -17.60 6.69
N GLU A 98 2.10 -17.75 7.99
CA GLU A 98 1.95 -16.65 8.94
C GLU A 98 3.19 -15.77 9.01
N LEU A 99 4.39 -16.37 9.08
CA LEU A 99 5.66 -15.65 9.07
C LEU A 99 5.81 -14.84 7.78
N ASN A 100 5.54 -15.44 6.61
CA ASN A 100 5.61 -14.76 5.32
C ASN A 100 4.61 -13.60 5.22
N ARG A 101 3.36 -13.79 5.65
CA ARG A 101 2.33 -12.74 5.68
C ARG A 101 2.72 -11.59 6.61
N SER A 102 3.27 -11.92 7.78
CA SER A 102 3.74 -10.94 8.77
C SER A 102 4.90 -10.11 8.22
N ILE A 103 5.92 -10.75 7.65
CA ILE A 103 7.05 -10.07 7.00
C ILE A 103 6.58 -9.17 5.86
N SER A 104 5.69 -9.66 4.99
CA SER A 104 5.14 -8.86 3.89
C SER A 104 4.41 -7.62 4.38
N THR A 105 3.61 -7.75 5.44
CA THR A 105 2.85 -6.63 6.03
C THR A 105 3.78 -5.60 6.65
N LEU A 106 4.78 -6.04 7.41
CA LEU A 106 5.79 -5.16 8.00
C LEU A 106 6.60 -4.44 6.93
N LYS A 107 7.02 -5.16 5.88
CA LYS A 107 7.77 -4.57 4.76
C LYS A 107 6.98 -3.48 4.06
N LYS A 108 5.68 -3.69 3.81
CA LYS A 108 4.82 -2.65 3.20
C LYS A 108 4.77 -1.38 4.05
N ARG A 109 4.70 -1.49 5.39
CA ARG A 109 4.74 -0.33 6.29
C ARG A 109 6.11 0.35 6.28
N TYR A 110 7.16 -0.45 6.42
CA TYR A 110 8.55 -0.01 6.34
C TYR A 110 8.82 0.78 5.04
N ASP A 111 8.38 0.25 3.89
CA ASP A 111 8.58 0.89 2.57
C ASP A 111 7.88 2.26 2.49
N VAL A 112 6.67 2.38 3.03
CA VAL A 112 5.95 3.66 3.07
C VAL A 112 6.69 4.68 3.93
N TYR A 113 7.20 4.28 5.09
CA TYR A 113 7.83 5.21 6.03
C TYR A 113 9.22 5.64 5.54
N ILE A 114 9.98 4.73 4.91
CA ILE A 114 11.22 5.07 4.21
C ILE A 114 10.97 6.05 3.07
N GLN A 115 9.93 5.83 2.27
CA GLN A 115 9.58 6.75 1.19
C GLN A 115 9.23 8.13 1.74
N GLU A 116 8.56 8.19 2.89
CA GLU A 116 8.22 9.46 3.53
C GLU A 116 9.46 10.18 4.09
N LEU A 117 10.37 9.47 4.77
CA LEU A 117 11.66 10.01 5.18
C LEU A 117 12.42 10.62 3.99
N ARG A 118 12.52 9.90 2.87
CA ARG A 118 13.17 10.39 1.65
C ARG A 118 12.50 11.64 1.09
N LYS A 119 11.16 11.70 1.10
CA LYS A 119 10.42 12.88 0.66
C LYS A 119 10.66 14.09 1.56
N LYS A 120 10.84 13.87 2.86
CA LYS A 120 11.18 14.91 3.85
C LYS A 120 12.66 15.33 3.80
N GLY A 121 13.47 14.72 2.95
CA GLY A 121 14.89 15.06 2.76
C GLY A 121 15.84 14.39 3.75
N GLU A 122 15.37 13.38 4.48
CA GLU A 122 16.17 12.65 5.46
C GLU A 122 17.10 11.63 4.81
N ASP A 123 18.26 11.41 5.44
CA ASP A 123 19.16 10.32 5.08
C ASP A 123 18.55 8.98 5.52
N THR A 124 18.51 8.04 4.58
CA THR A 124 18.00 6.68 4.82
C THR A 124 19.10 5.61 4.80
N SER A 125 20.36 6.03 4.71
CA SER A 125 21.52 5.15 4.77
C SER A 125 21.54 4.37 6.09
N GLY A 126 21.78 3.05 6.01
CA GLY A 126 21.80 2.17 7.17
C GLY A 126 20.43 1.68 7.63
N LEU A 127 19.34 2.13 7.00
CA LEU A 127 17.99 1.65 7.31
C LEU A 127 17.62 0.39 6.50
N GLU A 128 18.42 -0.04 5.53
CA GLU A 128 18.13 -1.13 4.59
C GLU A 128 17.91 -2.51 5.27
N ILE A 129 17.11 -3.38 4.63
CA ILE A 129 16.66 -4.71 5.10
C ILE A 129 16.72 -5.79 4.02
#